data_AF-A0A846Z4Z6-F1
#
_entry.id   AF-A0A846Z4Z6-F1
#
_cell.length_a   1.000
_cell.length_b   1.000
_cell.length_c   1.000
_cell.angle_alpha   90.00
_cell.angle_beta   90.00
_cell.angle_gamma   90.00
#
_symmetry.space_group_name_H-M   'P 1'
#
loop_
_entity.id
_entity.type
_entity.pdbx_description
1 polymer ?
#
loop_
_entity_poly.entity_id
_entity_poly.type
_entity_poly.pdbx_seq_one_letter_code
_entity_poly.pdbx_strand_id
1 'polypeptide(L)'
;MPITPPPDHPAPDRPSGRTARTARTARTARGRWVAALNGFLPAISAALALGLIVGLLMVSASPGHENGTLASAADAAPAASAGGGAALPGKGKKVTLDFEEGDMYIKPNKVTVPAGADVTVNVVNKGSQAHTLSLLGKTSNQLQPGKSETQHWGVLTQSTQAWCVIPGHKEAGMLVEVTVTGGESASTAAAGGTDAAATGAGATGDSANAKIDPAAKPAAGWKPHDPTAPANDGKDVHEVTFTVTEQETEVAPGVKQTRWTYNGTAPGPTLRGNVGDTFRIKLVNKGSMGHSVDFHASKVAPNVQMRTIKPGETLVYEFKAQFAGIFTYHCGSDPMIYHMGNGMHGAVIIDPPKLDKVDKELVLVQSELYLGPQGKPGDMKKMLAGEYDAVVFNGYHNQYVHAPIKVKPGDRVRVWVDDGGPNENIAFHVVGTIFDTVWKDGAYRVRKDNADKGGAQVLDLQPTQGGFVEFTLPDAGTYPFLGHKMQNMAAGGVGVFQVG
;
A
#
# COMPACT_ATOMS: atom_id res chain seq x y z
N MET A 1 -69.35 -0.24 -10.88
CA MET A 1 -69.84 0.57 -9.75
C MET A 1 -68.65 1.35 -9.20
N PRO A 2 -68.65 2.69 -9.23
CA PRO A 2 -67.50 3.48 -8.82
C PRO A 2 -67.52 3.70 -7.30
N ILE A 3 -66.34 3.60 -6.68
CA ILE A 3 -66.14 3.80 -5.24
C ILE A 3 -65.61 5.23 -5.06
N THR A 4 -66.37 6.03 -4.32
CA THR A 4 -66.08 7.41 -3.89
C THR A 4 -64.94 7.47 -2.85
N PRO A 5 -64.12 8.54 -2.83
CA PRO A 5 -63.17 8.78 -1.74
C PRO A 5 -63.82 9.48 -0.53
N PRO A 6 -63.26 9.35 0.68
CA PRO A 6 -63.78 9.97 1.91
C PRO A 6 -63.41 11.47 2.06
N PRO A 7 -64.13 12.24 2.90
CA PRO A 7 -63.99 13.69 3.00
C PRO A 7 -62.87 14.15 3.96
N ASP A 8 -62.35 15.35 3.69
CA ASP A 8 -61.37 16.10 4.48
C ASP A 8 -61.91 16.54 5.85
N HIS A 9 -61.10 16.38 6.89
CA HIS A 9 -61.33 16.95 8.22
C HIS A 9 -60.62 18.32 8.36
N PRO A 10 -61.26 19.35 8.94
CA PRO A 10 -60.67 20.66 9.15
C PRO A 10 -59.80 20.71 10.41
N ALA A 11 -58.68 21.44 10.34
CA ALA A 11 -57.79 21.74 11.46
C ALA A 11 -58.39 22.82 12.39
N PRO A 12 -58.15 22.78 13.72
CA PRO A 12 -58.62 23.79 14.65
C PRO A 12 -57.70 25.02 14.74
N ASP A 13 -58.33 26.19 14.83
CA ASP A 13 -57.77 27.53 15.02
C ASP A 13 -56.87 27.67 16.25
N ARG A 14 -55.75 28.40 16.10
CA ARG A 14 -54.96 28.95 17.21
C ARG A 14 -55.11 30.48 17.24
N PRO A 15 -55.40 31.10 18.39
CA PRO A 15 -55.47 32.55 18.48
C PRO A 15 -54.09 33.18 18.70
N SER A 16 -53.92 34.34 18.06
CA SER A 16 -52.83 35.30 18.22
C SER A 16 -52.91 36.02 19.57
N GLY A 17 -51.81 36.11 20.30
CA GLY A 17 -51.68 36.92 21.51
C GLY A 17 -50.31 37.57 21.60
N ARG A 18 -50.25 38.86 21.27
CA ARG A 18 -49.08 39.73 21.37
C ARG A 18 -49.37 40.74 22.49
N THR A 19 -48.60 40.73 23.57
CA THR A 19 -48.55 41.86 24.52
C THR A 19 -47.11 42.09 24.97
N ALA A 20 -46.66 43.32 24.73
CA ALA A 20 -45.43 43.90 25.25
C ALA A 20 -45.76 44.70 26.51
N ARG A 21 -44.89 44.65 27.54
CA ARG A 21 -44.58 45.82 28.38
C ARG A 21 -43.35 45.62 29.29
N THR A 22 -42.34 46.44 28.99
CA THR A 22 -41.53 47.30 29.91
C THR A 22 -40.71 46.70 31.05
N ALA A 23 -39.40 46.68 30.78
CA ALA A 23 -38.25 47.11 31.59
C ALA A 23 -38.43 47.52 33.07
N ARG A 24 -37.60 46.91 33.94
CA ARG A 24 -36.79 47.67 34.92
C ARG A 24 -35.51 46.94 35.31
N THR A 25 -34.49 47.77 35.49
CA THR A 25 -33.08 47.58 35.83
C THR A 25 -32.81 46.84 37.14
N ALA A 26 -31.78 45.98 37.14
CA ALA A 26 -30.89 45.80 38.29
C ALA A 26 -29.48 45.39 37.82
N ARG A 27 -28.55 46.32 37.99
CA ARG A 27 -27.09 46.10 37.99
C ARG A 27 -26.70 45.17 39.15
N THR A 28 -25.52 44.54 38.97
CA THR A 28 -24.52 44.05 39.95
C THR A 28 -24.39 42.54 40.09
N ALA A 29 -23.44 41.97 39.36
CA ALA A 29 -22.44 41.01 39.87
C ALA A 29 -21.38 40.77 38.77
N ARG A 30 -20.44 41.72 38.61
CA ARG A 30 -19.11 41.43 38.08
C ARG A 30 -18.25 40.99 39.28
N GLY A 31 -17.51 39.91 39.14
CA GLY A 31 -16.34 39.68 39.97
C GLY A 31 -15.93 38.21 40.09
N ARG A 32 -14.78 37.89 39.47
CA ARG A 32 -13.97 36.66 39.61
C ARG A 32 -14.62 35.51 38.82
N TRP A 33 -14.14 35.11 37.64
CA TRP A 33 -12.83 34.48 37.36
C TRP A 33 -12.38 34.82 35.93
N VAL A 34 -11.49 35.79 35.78
CA VAL A 34 -10.69 35.99 34.56
C VAL A 34 -9.29 36.37 35.02
N ALA A 35 -8.46 35.36 35.28
CA ALA A 35 -7.00 35.42 35.36
C ALA A 35 -6.47 34.04 35.73
N ALA A 36 -6.32 33.15 34.74
CA ALA A 36 -5.37 32.04 34.70
C ALA A 36 -5.77 31.11 33.54
N LEU A 37 -5.32 31.40 32.32
CA LEU A 37 -5.12 30.45 31.22
C LEU A 37 -4.61 31.25 30.00
N ASN A 38 -3.40 31.77 30.15
CA ASN A 38 -2.53 32.13 29.04
C ASN A 38 -1.13 31.63 29.44
N GLY A 39 -0.76 30.50 28.86
CA GLY A 39 0.48 29.79 29.15
C GLY A 39 0.23 28.28 29.09
N PHE A 40 1.07 27.56 28.34
CA PHE A 40 1.09 26.10 28.11
C PHE A 40 0.41 25.58 26.82
N LEU A 41 1.01 25.93 25.67
CA LEU A 41 1.55 24.90 24.75
C LEU A 41 3.08 24.96 24.90
N PRO A 42 3.86 23.86 24.91
CA PRO A 42 3.63 22.57 24.22
C PRO A 42 3.95 21.31 25.05
N ALA A 43 3.00 20.38 25.26
CA ALA A 43 3.32 19.04 25.78
C ALA A 43 2.14 18.06 25.60
N ILE A 44 1.79 17.70 24.37
CA ILE A 44 0.97 16.50 24.11
C ILE A 44 1.59 15.75 22.93
N SER A 45 2.67 15.04 23.24
CA SER A 45 3.28 13.99 22.42
C SER A 45 4.12 13.15 23.38
N ALA A 46 3.49 12.32 24.24
CA ALA A 46 4.12 11.21 25.00
C ALA A 46 3.22 10.58 26.10
N ALA A 47 1.89 10.56 26.01
CA ALA A 47 1.06 10.05 27.14
C ALA A 47 -0.14 9.18 26.74
N LEU A 48 0.04 8.27 25.76
CA LEU A 48 -0.93 7.21 25.46
C LEU A 48 -0.24 5.87 25.13
N ALA A 49 0.78 5.52 25.92
CA ALA A 49 1.43 4.21 25.84
C ALA A 49 1.92 3.76 27.23
N LEU A 50 1.00 3.57 28.20
CA LEU A 50 1.33 2.83 29.41
C LEU A 50 0.04 2.33 30.09
N GLY A 51 -0.11 1.01 30.17
CA GLY A 51 -1.01 0.36 31.12
C GLY A 51 -1.91 -0.75 30.54
N LEU A 52 -1.37 -1.97 30.39
CA LEU A 52 -1.75 -3.15 31.19
C LEU A 52 -1.10 -4.42 30.61
N ILE A 53 -0.06 -4.93 31.28
CA ILE A 53 0.34 -6.34 31.23
C ILE A 53 0.06 -6.88 32.63
N VAL A 54 -0.89 -7.80 32.75
CA VAL A 54 -1.05 -8.64 33.94
C VAL A 54 -0.57 -10.03 33.54
N GLY A 55 0.50 -10.47 34.20
CA GLY A 55 1.09 -11.78 34.00
C GLY A 55 0.30 -12.88 34.69
N LEU A 56 0.41 -14.09 34.14
CA LEU A 56 0.14 -15.32 34.86
C LEU A 56 1.28 -16.32 34.59
N LEU A 57 2.15 -16.46 35.59
CA LEU A 57 3.11 -17.54 35.75
C LEU A 57 2.37 -18.73 36.37
N MET A 58 2.48 -19.91 35.77
CA MET A 58 2.22 -21.18 36.44
C MET A 58 3.44 -22.08 36.28
N VAL A 59 4.07 -22.33 37.43
CA VAL A 59 5.11 -23.34 37.66
C VAL A 59 4.41 -24.63 38.04
N SER A 60 4.80 -25.76 37.43
CA SER A 60 4.54 -27.07 38.02
C SER A 60 5.67 -28.03 37.68
N ALA A 61 6.15 -28.67 38.76
CA ALA A 61 7.40 -29.38 38.93
C ALA A 61 7.44 -30.78 38.30
N SER A 62 8.65 -31.25 38.01
CA SER A 62 8.98 -32.67 37.85
C SER A 62 9.19 -33.36 39.21
N PRO A 63 9.03 -34.69 39.26
CA PRO A 63 10.09 -35.62 39.70
C PRO A 63 10.27 -36.74 38.64
N GLY A 64 11.38 -37.43 38.40
CA GLY A 64 12.57 -37.75 39.19
C GLY A 64 12.81 -39.29 39.13
N HIS A 65 14.05 -39.73 38.85
CA HIS A 65 14.62 -41.11 38.92
C HIS A 65 14.19 -42.15 37.84
N GLU A 66 15.03 -43.05 37.28
CA GLU A 66 16.39 -43.50 37.62
C GLU A 66 17.03 -44.33 36.47
N ASN A 67 18.37 -44.29 36.43
CA ASN A 67 19.42 -45.21 35.93
C ASN A 67 19.15 -46.39 34.97
N GLY A 68 20.06 -46.52 33.98
CA GLY A 68 20.32 -47.76 33.25
C GLY A 68 21.47 -47.67 32.24
N THR A 69 22.72 -47.72 32.72
CA THR A 69 23.94 -48.04 31.94
C THR A 69 23.86 -49.40 31.27
N LEU A 70 24.43 -49.55 30.07
CA LEU A 70 25.05 -50.72 29.41
C LEU A 70 25.26 -50.31 27.93
N ALA A 71 26.26 -50.69 27.14
CA ALA A 71 27.61 -51.20 27.29
C ALA A 71 28.25 -51.03 25.88
N SER A 72 29.57 -50.87 25.86
CA SER A 72 30.43 -50.78 24.68
C SER A 72 30.44 -52.06 23.82
N ALA A 73 30.62 -51.91 22.50
CA ALA A 73 31.33 -52.89 21.68
C ALA A 73 32.09 -52.17 20.54
N ALA A 74 33.39 -52.45 20.50
CA ALA A 74 34.37 -51.96 19.54
C ALA A 74 34.32 -52.76 18.23
N ASP A 75 34.86 -52.21 17.14
CA ASP A 75 36.05 -52.83 16.50
C ASP A 75 36.74 -51.94 15.44
N ALA A 76 38.01 -52.33 15.20
CA ALA A 76 39.19 -51.66 14.67
C ALA A 76 39.22 -51.13 13.21
N ALA A 77 39.81 -49.92 13.04
CA ALA A 77 41.05 -49.54 12.31
C ALA A 77 41.51 -50.34 11.04
N PRO A 78 42.21 -49.71 10.05
CA PRO A 78 43.37 -48.85 10.29
C PRO A 78 43.59 -47.62 9.39
N ALA A 79 44.54 -46.80 9.84
CA ALA A 79 45.04 -45.59 9.22
C ALA A 79 46.00 -45.86 8.04
N ALA A 80 46.00 -44.95 7.06
CA ALA A 80 47.16 -44.62 6.25
C ALA A 80 47.11 -43.13 5.85
N SER A 81 48.21 -42.43 6.13
CA SER A 81 48.47 -41.04 5.78
C SER A 81 48.97 -40.90 4.33
N ALA A 82 48.64 -39.78 3.69
CA ALA A 82 49.58 -38.82 3.07
C ALA A 82 49.01 -38.18 1.79
N GLY A 83 49.01 -36.84 1.79
CA GLY A 83 49.47 -35.99 0.69
C GLY A 83 48.92 -36.23 -0.71
N GLY A 84 48.08 -35.31 -1.16
CA GLY A 84 47.82 -35.11 -2.58
C GLY A 84 46.77 -34.03 -2.80
N GLY A 85 47.21 -32.79 -3.04
CA GLY A 85 46.37 -31.79 -3.67
C GLY A 85 45.92 -32.34 -5.02
N ALA A 86 44.70 -32.86 -5.07
CA ALA A 86 44.11 -33.30 -6.31
C ALA A 86 43.70 -32.04 -7.08
N ALA A 87 44.54 -31.67 -8.05
CA ALA A 87 44.10 -30.86 -9.16
C ALA A 87 42.80 -31.45 -9.72
N LEU A 88 41.76 -30.62 -9.82
CA LEU A 88 40.49 -30.97 -10.44
C LEU A 88 40.77 -31.62 -11.82
N PRO A 89 40.29 -32.84 -12.09
CA PRO A 89 40.53 -33.49 -13.36
C PRO A 89 39.81 -32.72 -14.48
N GLY A 90 40.45 -32.67 -15.64
CA GLY A 90 40.09 -31.80 -16.76
C GLY A 90 38.67 -31.97 -17.32
N LYS A 91 38.31 -31.05 -18.23
CA LYS A 91 37.08 -31.00 -19.03
C LYS A 91 35.89 -31.68 -18.33
N GLY A 92 35.30 -30.95 -17.38
CA GLY A 92 34.10 -31.37 -16.65
C GLY A 92 33.08 -32.08 -17.51
N LYS A 93 32.44 -33.12 -16.97
CA LYS A 93 31.27 -33.73 -17.62
C LYS A 93 30.30 -32.62 -18.00
N LYS A 94 29.93 -32.54 -19.28
CA LYS A 94 28.91 -31.61 -19.74
C LYS A 94 27.57 -32.01 -19.13
N VAL A 95 26.95 -31.09 -18.41
CA VAL A 95 25.61 -31.27 -17.84
C VAL A 95 24.69 -30.28 -18.51
N THR A 96 23.55 -30.77 -19.02
CA THR A 96 22.49 -29.92 -19.55
C THR A 96 21.34 -29.92 -18.54
N LEU A 97 20.88 -28.73 -18.15
CA LEU A 97 19.70 -28.54 -17.32
C LEU A 97 18.60 -27.88 -18.15
N ASP A 98 17.37 -28.34 -17.99
CA ASP A 98 16.21 -27.75 -18.66
C ASP A 98 15.34 -27.05 -17.62
N PHE A 99 15.06 -25.76 -17.84
CA PHE A 99 14.14 -24.97 -17.03
C PHE A 99 12.95 -24.48 -17.83
N GLU A 100 11.81 -24.47 -17.16
CA GLU A 100 10.59 -23.79 -17.59
C GLU A 100 10.35 -22.59 -16.68
N GLU A 101 10.28 -21.40 -17.27
CA GLU A 101 9.80 -20.19 -16.61
C GLU A 101 8.32 -20.02 -16.91
N GLY A 102 7.50 -19.92 -15.87
CA GLY A 102 6.11 -19.46 -15.96
C GLY A 102 5.94 -18.16 -15.17
N ASP A 103 4.72 -17.63 -15.12
CA ASP A 103 4.47 -16.24 -14.69
C ASP A 103 5.24 -15.83 -13.43
N MET A 104 5.17 -16.60 -12.33
CA MET A 104 5.95 -16.32 -11.10
C MET A 104 6.64 -17.57 -10.55
N TYR A 105 7.12 -18.46 -11.44
CA TYR A 105 7.84 -19.67 -11.02
C TYR A 105 8.95 -20.07 -12.00
N ILE A 106 9.93 -20.83 -11.51
CA ILE A 106 10.89 -21.56 -12.34
C ILE A 106 10.81 -23.04 -11.97
N LYS A 107 10.71 -23.94 -12.98
CA LYS A 107 10.61 -25.38 -12.78
C LYS A 107 11.71 -26.13 -13.56
N PRO A 108 12.45 -27.06 -12.93
CA PRO A 108 12.48 -27.31 -11.49
C PRO A 108 13.07 -26.12 -10.72
N ASN A 109 12.62 -25.88 -9.48
CA ASN A 109 13.14 -24.83 -8.60
C ASN A 109 14.31 -25.30 -7.73
N LYS A 110 14.73 -26.57 -7.86
CA LYS A 110 15.92 -27.14 -7.22
C LYS A 110 16.59 -28.11 -8.18
N VAL A 111 17.91 -28.01 -8.32
CA VAL A 111 18.71 -28.89 -9.17
C VAL A 111 20.03 -29.24 -8.49
N THR A 112 20.60 -30.38 -8.88
CA THR A 112 21.89 -30.84 -8.36
C THR A 112 22.85 -31.10 -9.51
N VAL A 113 24.07 -30.57 -9.41
CA VAL A 113 25.14 -30.77 -10.41
C VAL A 113 26.41 -31.29 -9.73
N PRO A 114 27.17 -32.21 -10.33
CA PRO A 114 28.46 -32.62 -9.79
C PRO A 114 29.48 -31.48 -9.82
N ALA A 115 30.36 -31.40 -8.82
CA ALA A 115 31.46 -30.44 -8.78
C ALA A 115 32.36 -30.59 -9.99
N GLY A 116 32.72 -29.45 -10.60
CA GLY A 116 33.54 -29.43 -11.79
C GLY A 116 32.79 -29.75 -13.08
N ALA A 117 31.46 -29.93 -13.06
CA ALA A 117 30.65 -30.10 -14.27
C ALA A 117 30.57 -28.79 -15.07
N ASP A 118 30.65 -28.90 -16.40
CA ASP A 118 30.47 -27.78 -17.33
C ASP A 118 28.98 -27.67 -17.71
N VAL A 119 28.30 -26.68 -17.15
CA VAL A 119 26.83 -26.60 -17.17
C VAL A 119 26.33 -25.75 -18.34
N THR A 120 25.47 -26.37 -19.15
CA THR A 120 24.64 -25.72 -20.17
C THR A 120 23.19 -25.76 -19.72
N VAL A 121 22.44 -24.71 -20.00
CA VAL A 121 21.05 -24.58 -19.56
C VAL A 121 20.18 -24.26 -20.75
N ASN A 122 19.10 -25.01 -20.95
CA ASN A 122 18.02 -24.62 -21.84
C ASN A 122 16.89 -24.07 -20.97
N VAL A 123 16.45 -22.86 -21.27
CA VAL A 123 15.31 -22.25 -20.61
C VAL A 123 14.21 -21.98 -21.63
N VAL A 124 12.98 -22.30 -21.30
CA VAL A 124 11.79 -21.94 -22.06
C VAL A 124 10.86 -21.11 -21.21
N ASN A 125 10.39 -19.99 -21.75
CA ASN A 125 9.35 -19.21 -21.14
C ASN A 125 7.98 -19.71 -21.63
N LYS A 126 7.21 -20.35 -20.75
CA LYS A 126 5.82 -20.77 -20.97
C LYS A 126 4.80 -19.84 -20.31
N GLY A 127 5.26 -18.82 -19.59
CA GLY A 127 4.42 -17.79 -19.00
C GLY A 127 3.88 -16.81 -20.04
N SER A 128 3.02 -15.92 -19.55
CA SER A 128 2.43 -14.81 -20.31
C SER A 128 3.29 -13.55 -20.29
N GLN A 129 4.27 -13.49 -19.37
CA GLN A 129 5.18 -12.37 -19.20
C GLN A 129 6.58 -12.73 -19.65
N ALA A 130 7.39 -11.72 -19.95
CA ALA A 130 8.78 -11.95 -20.29
C ALA A 130 9.61 -12.13 -19.02
N HIS A 131 10.61 -12.99 -19.06
CA HIS A 131 11.42 -13.39 -17.91
C HIS A 131 12.91 -13.37 -18.23
N THR A 132 13.73 -13.58 -17.20
CA THR A 132 15.17 -13.72 -17.34
C THR A 132 15.64 -14.83 -16.44
N LEU A 133 16.78 -15.43 -16.79
CA LEU A 133 17.50 -16.33 -15.92
C LEU A 133 18.91 -15.80 -15.71
N SER A 134 19.23 -15.47 -14.46
CA SER A 134 20.53 -14.95 -14.06
C SER A 134 21.21 -15.90 -13.09
N LEU A 135 22.49 -16.19 -13.35
CA LEU A 135 23.36 -16.93 -12.45
C LEU A 135 24.70 -16.20 -12.32
N LEU A 136 25.16 -15.95 -11.08
CA LEU A 136 26.45 -15.31 -10.79
C LEU A 136 26.67 -13.99 -11.57
N GLY A 137 25.61 -13.20 -11.74
CA GLY A 137 25.65 -11.92 -12.45
C GLY A 137 25.64 -12.02 -13.98
N LYS A 138 25.62 -13.23 -14.56
CA LYS A 138 25.35 -13.44 -16.00
C LYS A 138 23.85 -13.60 -16.19
N THR A 139 23.22 -12.56 -16.74
CA THR A 139 21.77 -12.53 -17.00
C THR A 139 21.48 -12.86 -18.46
N SER A 140 20.43 -13.65 -18.69
CA SER A 140 19.88 -13.91 -20.02
C SER A 140 19.39 -12.65 -20.71
N ASN A 141 19.11 -12.76 -22.01
CA ASN A 141 18.20 -11.80 -22.63
C ASN A 141 16.81 -11.94 -22.00
N GLN A 142 15.98 -10.91 -22.15
CA GLN A 142 14.60 -10.98 -21.68
C GLN A 142 13.78 -11.94 -22.57
N LEU A 143 13.61 -13.17 -22.10
CA LEU A 143 12.97 -14.27 -22.80
C LEU A 143 11.47 -14.00 -22.89
N GLN A 144 10.95 -13.82 -24.11
CA GLN A 144 9.53 -13.51 -24.35
C GLN A 144 8.65 -14.78 -24.23
N PRO A 145 7.33 -14.63 -24.00
CA PRO A 145 6.39 -15.75 -23.99
C PRO A 145 6.56 -16.68 -25.20
N GLY A 146 6.67 -17.98 -24.92
CA GLY A 146 6.85 -19.06 -25.92
C GLY A 146 8.25 -19.12 -26.55
N LYS A 147 9.23 -18.34 -26.08
CA LYS A 147 10.61 -18.39 -26.57
C LYS A 147 11.50 -19.25 -25.67
N SER A 148 12.58 -19.74 -26.24
CA SER A 148 13.60 -20.52 -25.55
C SER A 148 14.99 -19.93 -25.81
N GLU A 149 15.88 -20.07 -24.84
CA GLU A 149 17.28 -19.68 -24.93
C GLU A 149 18.16 -20.76 -24.32
N THR A 150 19.35 -20.97 -24.88
CA THR A 150 20.39 -21.81 -24.30
C THR A 150 21.50 -20.94 -23.74
N GLN A 151 21.83 -21.12 -22.47
CA GLN A 151 22.92 -20.43 -21.79
C GLN A 151 24.05 -21.38 -21.42
N HIS A 152 25.28 -20.88 -21.48
CA HIS A 152 26.45 -21.59 -20.97
C HIS A 152 26.88 -20.98 -19.65
N TRP A 153 26.62 -21.69 -18.56
CA TRP A 153 26.96 -21.26 -17.19
C TRP A 153 28.41 -21.59 -16.84
N GLY A 154 29.03 -22.51 -17.58
CA GLY A 154 30.41 -22.92 -17.35
C GLY A 154 30.54 -23.87 -16.16
N VAL A 155 31.75 -23.93 -15.60
CA VAL A 155 32.06 -24.86 -14.53
C VAL A 155 31.57 -24.34 -13.17
N LEU A 156 30.66 -25.06 -12.54
CA LEU A 156 30.17 -24.75 -11.19
C LEU A 156 30.98 -25.51 -10.13
N THR A 157 31.53 -24.77 -9.16
CA THR A 157 32.36 -25.31 -8.08
C THR A 157 31.72 -25.17 -6.70
N GLN A 158 30.68 -24.35 -6.56
CA GLN A 158 29.98 -24.07 -5.31
C GLN A 158 28.47 -24.00 -5.53
N SER A 159 27.69 -24.44 -4.54
CA SER A 159 26.24 -24.28 -4.52
C SER A 159 25.85 -22.80 -4.60
N THR A 160 24.81 -22.49 -5.36
CA THR A 160 24.41 -21.12 -5.70
C THR A 160 22.91 -21.06 -6.02
N GLN A 161 22.41 -19.90 -6.41
CA GLN A 161 21.04 -19.70 -6.89
C GLN A 161 21.06 -19.06 -8.27
N ALA A 162 20.12 -19.47 -9.12
CA ALA A 162 19.73 -18.73 -10.32
C ALA A 162 18.35 -18.10 -10.10
N TRP A 163 18.08 -16.94 -10.70
CA TRP A 163 16.79 -16.25 -10.50
C TRP A 163 16.45 -15.30 -11.65
N CYS A 164 15.18 -14.90 -11.71
CA CYS A 164 14.72 -13.82 -12.57
C CYS A 164 15.02 -12.45 -11.96
N VAL A 165 15.70 -11.58 -12.71
CA VAL A 165 16.14 -10.26 -12.24
C VAL A 165 15.09 -9.16 -12.42
N ILE A 166 13.95 -9.47 -13.06
CA ILE A 166 12.87 -8.51 -13.19
C ILE A 166 12.36 -8.16 -11.78
N PRO A 167 12.22 -6.86 -11.45
CA PRO A 167 11.92 -6.44 -10.09
C PRO A 167 10.73 -7.19 -9.48
N GLY A 168 10.93 -7.81 -8.31
CA GLY A 168 9.93 -8.57 -7.57
C GLY A 168 9.72 -10.02 -8.00
N HIS A 169 10.21 -10.45 -9.17
CA HIS A 169 9.98 -11.82 -9.65
C HIS A 169 10.71 -12.87 -8.77
N LYS A 170 11.94 -12.58 -8.33
CA LYS A 170 12.68 -13.47 -7.43
C LYS A 170 11.93 -13.68 -6.11
N GLU A 171 11.50 -12.58 -5.50
CA GLU A 171 10.77 -12.58 -4.22
C GLU A 171 9.39 -13.24 -4.36
N ALA A 172 8.76 -13.17 -5.53
CA ALA A 172 7.55 -13.90 -5.87
C ALA A 172 7.74 -15.41 -6.08
N GLY A 173 8.99 -15.90 -6.13
CA GLY A 173 9.31 -17.33 -6.25
C GLY A 173 10.07 -17.73 -7.51
N MET A 174 10.47 -16.80 -8.38
CA MET A 174 11.31 -17.09 -9.56
C MET A 174 12.79 -17.27 -9.18
N LEU A 175 13.07 -18.31 -8.39
CA LEU A 175 14.41 -18.71 -7.96
C LEU A 175 14.59 -20.22 -8.12
N VAL A 176 15.82 -20.60 -8.44
CA VAL A 176 16.29 -22.00 -8.50
C VAL A 176 17.46 -22.16 -7.55
N GLU A 177 17.38 -23.13 -6.66
CA GLU A 177 18.53 -23.59 -5.87
C GLU A 177 19.38 -24.57 -6.69
N VAL A 178 20.66 -24.25 -6.86
CA VAL A 178 21.63 -25.11 -7.56
C VAL A 178 22.60 -25.68 -6.52
N THR A 179 22.46 -26.97 -6.24
CA THR A 179 23.35 -27.68 -5.31
C THR A 179 24.51 -28.33 -6.07
N VAL A 180 25.75 -28.07 -5.66
CA VAL A 180 26.94 -28.71 -6.24
C VAL A 180 27.40 -29.88 -5.37
N THR A 181 27.37 -31.12 -5.88
CA THR A 181 27.76 -32.33 -5.13
C THR A 181 29.24 -32.69 -5.31
N GLY A 182 29.92 -33.03 -4.22
CA GLY A 182 31.34 -33.40 -4.25
C GLY A 182 32.32 -32.21 -4.30
N GLY A 183 31.81 -30.98 -4.17
CA GLY A 183 32.58 -29.79 -3.82
C GLY A 183 32.47 -29.55 -2.31
N GLU A 184 33.37 -28.76 -1.73
CA GLU A 184 33.26 -28.39 -0.31
C GLU A 184 31.90 -27.75 -0.04
N SER A 185 31.12 -28.34 0.85
CA SER A 185 29.87 -27.78 1.35
C SER A 185 30.18 -26.51 2.14
N ALA A 186 30.10 -25.35 1.50
CA ALA A 186 29.97 -24.10 2.23
C ALA A 186 28.50 -24.02 2.71
N SER A 187 28.30 -24.24 4.01
CA SER A 187 27.06 -23.78 4.64
C SER A 187 27.05 -22.25 4.54
N THR A 188 26.01 -21.70 3.92
CA THR A 188 25.71 -20.28 4.03
C THR A 188 25.11 -20.02 5.41
N ALA A 189 25.95 -20.15 6.45
CA ALA A 189 25.68 -19.58 7.75
C ALA A 189 25.88 -18.06 7.65
N ALA A 190 24.86 -17.32 8.07
CA ALA A 190 24.91 -15.87 8.21
C ALA A 190 26.15 -15.45 9.02
N ALA A 191 27.05 -14.70 8.38
CA ALA A 191 28.18 -14.10 9.08
C ALA A 191 27.67 -12.92 9.91
N GLY A 192 27.39 -13.16 11.19
CA GLY A 192 27.37 -12.11 12.20
C GLY A 192 28.78 -11.59 12.40
N GLY A 193 29.03 -10.36 11.98
CA GLY A 193 30.29 -9.65 12.22
C GLY A 193 30.29 -9.06 13.62
N THR A 194 31.27 -9.46 14.44
CA THR A 194 31.61 -8.79 15.70
C THR A 194 32.54 -7.61 15.42
N ASP A 195 32.19 -6.46 16.00
CA ASP A 195 32.94 -5.20 15.92
C ASP A 195 34.34 -5.30 16.51
N ALA A 196 35.32 -4.77 15.78
CA ALA A 196 36.58 -4.28 16.32
C ALA A 196 36.87 -2.90 15.72
N ALA A 197 36.95 -1.90 16.59
CA ALA A 197 37.09 -0.49 16.28
C ALA A 197 38.41 -0.16 15.58
N ALA A 198 38.33 0.59 14.48
CA ALA A 198 39.39 1.49 14.02
C ALA A 198 38.77 2.65 13.23
N THR A 199 39.23 3.85 13.57
CA THR A 199 38.77 5.18 13.12
C THR A 199 39.07 5.48 11.65
N GLY A 200 38.10 6.00 10.89
CA GLY A 200 38.34 6.65 9.60
C GLY A 200 37.10 6.68 8.70
N ALA A 201 36.67 7.89 8.30
CA ALA A 201 35.46 8.16 7.52
C ALA A 201 35.48 7.54 6.10
N GLY A 202 34.35 6.95 5.67
CA GLY A 202 34.10 6.52 4.30
C GLY A 202 32.94 5.54 4.19
N ALA A 203 31.90 5.89 3.43
CA ALA A 203 30.64 5.17 3.29
C ALA A 203 30.76 3.68 2.87
N THR A 204 30.08 2.78 3.59
CA THR A 204 29.76 1.42 3.17
C THR A 204 28.36 1.02 3.68
N GLY A 205 27.58 0.43 2.76
CA GLY A 205 26.13 0.21 2.79
C GLY A 205 25.45 -0.26 4.07
N ASP A 206 24.37 0.44 4.41
CA ASP A 206 23.29 -0.14 5.21
C ASP A 206 22.26 -0.78 4.27
N SER A 207 22.21 -2.11 4.27
CA SER A 207 21.17 -2.92 3.64
C SER A 207 19.88 -2.97 4.47
N ALA A 208 19.76 -2.14 5.49
CA ALA A 208 18.58 -2.05 6.33
C ALA A 208 17.49 -1.19 5.65
N ASN A 209 16.23 -1.59 5.83
CA ASN A 209 15.10 -0.80 5.36
C ASN A 209 15.04 0.56 6.05
N ALA A 210 14.58 1.57 5.32
CA ALA A 210 14.36 2.90 5.85
C ALA A 210 13.33 2.86 7.00
N LYS A 211 13.46 3.81 7.94
CA LYS A 211 12.58 3.93 9.10
C LYS A 211 12.02 5.34 9.18
N ILE A 212 10.74 5.44 9.57
CA ILE A 212 10.10 6.73 9.82
C ILE A 212 10.46 7.17 11.24
N ASP A 213 10.98 8.38 11.37
CA ASP A 213 11.04 9.08 12.65
C ASP A 213 9.71 9.83 12.86
N PRO A 214 8.86 9.41 13.82
CA PRO A 214 7.58 10.06 14.06
C PRO A 214 7.71 11.51 14.58
N ALA A 215 8.88 11.90 15.08
CA ALA A 215 9.16 13.27 15.52
C ALA A 215 9.70 14.18 14.42
N ALA A 216 10.10 13.63 13.27
CA ALA A 216 10.64 14.38 12.16
C ALA A 216 9.58 15.27 11.50
N LYS A 217 10.01 16.40 10.94
CA LYS A 217 9.15 17.39 10.31
C LYS A 217 9.52 17.55 8.84
N PRO A 218 8.54 17.76 7.94
CA PRO A 218 8.82 18.01 6.53
C PRO A 218 9.78 19.18 6.35
N ALA A 219 10.61 19.11 5.30
CA ALA A 219 11.55 20.17 4.97
C ALA A 219 10.82 21.51 4.67
N ALA A 220 11.54 22.62 4.82
CA ALA A 220 11.00 23.93 4.45
C ALA A 220 10.58 23.95 2.98
N GLY A 221 9.35 24.41 2.70
CA GLY A 221 8.80 24.47 1.35
C GLY A 221 8.12 23.18 0.87
N TRP A 222 8.10 22.11 1.67
CA TRP A 222 7.26 20.93 1.41
C TRP A 222 5.79 21.31 1.28
N LYS A 223 5.08 20.62 0.39
CA LYS A 223 3.64 20.82 0.14
C LYS A 223 2.91 19.48 0.27
N PRO A 224 1.75 19.44 0.94
CA PRO A 224 0.91 18.25 0.97
C PRO A 224 0.34 17.97 -0.43
N HIS A 225 -0.09 16.73 -0.65
CA HIS A 225 -1.01 16.40 -1.72
C HIS A 225 -2.32 17.17 -1.51
N ASP A 226 -2.82 17.84 -2.54
CA ASP A 226 -4.08 18.57 -2.47
C ASP A 226 -5.26 17.59 -2.38
N PRO A 227 -6.03 17.57 -1.28
CA PRO A 227 -7.15 16.64 -1.13
C PRO A 227 -8.40 17.12 -1.88
N THR A 228 -8.38 18.25 -2.59
CA THR A 228 -9.56 18.76 -3.29
C THR A 228 -9.98 17.83 -4.41
N ALA A 229 -11.26 17.43 -4.42
CA ALA A 229 -11.77 16.60 -5.50
C ALA A 229 -11.70 17.33 -6.85
N PRO A 230 -11.27 16.66 -7.93
CA PRO A 230 -11.29 17.27 -9.25
C PRO A 230 -12.70 17.71 -9.61
N ALA A 231 -12.81 18.85 -10.28
CA ALA A 231 -14.08 19.30 -10.84
C ALA A 231 -14.51 18.35 -11.96
N ASN A 232 -15.81 18.10 -12.07
CA ASN A 232 -16.36 17.44 -13.25
C ASN A 232 -16.28 18.43 -14.42
N ASP A 233 -15.60 18.05 -15.50
CA ASP A 233 -15.35 18.93 -16.64
C ASP A 233 -16.54 19.02 -17.61
N GLY A 234 -17.62 18.29 -17.33
CA GLY A 234 -18.88 18.30 -18.08
C GLY A 234 -18.77 17.68 -19.47
N LYS A 235 -17.70 16.94 -19.76
CA LYS A 235 -17.52 16.26 -21.05
C LYS A 235 -18.06 14.83 -20.98
N ASP A 236 -18.57 14.35 -22.11
CA ASP A 236 -18.97 12.94 -22.27
C ASP A 236 -17.77 12.03 -22.59
N VAL A 237 -16.63 12.62 -22.97
CA VAL A 237 -15.38 11.90 -23.29
C VAL A 237 -14.21 12.57 -22.56
N HIS A 238 -13.54 11.80 -21.70
CA HIS A 238 -12.36 12.22 -20.95
C HIS A 238 -11.10 11.56 -21.53
N GLU A 239 -10.25 12.37 -22.16
CA GLU A 239 -8.97 11.92 -22.69
C GLU A 239 -7.84 12.32 -21.74
N VAL A 240 -7.06 11.34 -21.27
CA VAL A 240 -5.95 11.58 -20.35
C VAL A 240 -4.74 10.75 -20.79
N THR A 241 -3.54 11.32 -20.67
CA THR A 241 -2.29 10.56 -20.82
C THR A 241 -1.76 10.20 -19.44
N PHE A 242 -1.56 8.90 -19.21
CA PHE A 242 -0.85 8.37 -18.05
C PHE A 242 0.58 8.05 -18.46
N THR A 243 1.54 8.81 -17.94
CA THR A 243 2.97 8.54 -18.08
C THR A 243 3.44 7.78 -16.86
N VAL A 244 3.92 6.56 -17.05
CA VAL A 244 4.50 5.75 -15.97
C VAL A 244 5.96 6.10 -15.78
N THR A 245 6.35 6.41 -14.54
CA THR A 245 7.73 6.64 -14.13
C THR A 245 8.04 6.01 -12.79
N GLU A 246 9.30 5.61 -12.62
CA GLU A 246 9.89 5.16 -11.36
C GLU A 246 10.81 6.27 -10.85
N GLN A 247 10.51 6.87 -9.70
CA GLN A 247 11.22 8.05 -9.22
C GLN A 247 11.38 8.06 -7.70
N GLU A 248 12.53 8.52 -7.24
CA GLU A 248 12.75 8.77 -5.82
C GLU A 248 11.81 9.88 -5.33
N THR A 249 10.99 9.57 -4.33
CA THR A 249 10.03 10.48 -3.72
C THR A 249 10.15 10.39 -2.20
N GLU A 250 10.06 11.53 -1.52
CA GLU A 250 9.96 11.59 -0.06
C GLU A 250 8.55 11.19 0.38
N VAL A 251 8.43 10.13 1.19
CA VAL A 251 7.14 9.56 1.63
C VAL A 251 6.84 9.81 3.11
N ALA A 252 7.86 10.22 3.86
CA ALA A 252 7.80 10.75 5.20
C ALA A 252 9.02 11.67 5.39
N PRO A 253 9.05 12.56 6.39
CA PRO A 253 10.18 13.48 6.57
C PRO A 253 11.53 12.74 6.64
N GLY A 254 12.43 13.02 5.69
CA GLY A 254 13.75 12.39 5.60
C GLY A 254 13.75 10.95 5.06
N VAL A 255 12.59 10.37 4.75
CA VAL A 255 12.44 9.00 4.22
C VAL A 255 12.09 9.04 2.75
N LYS A 256 13.00 8.52 1.92
CA LYS A 256 12.84 8.49 0.47
C LYS A 256 12.70 7.06 -0.02
N GLN A 257 11.81 6.84 -0.97
CA GLN A 257 11.59 5.56 -1.63
C GLN A 257 11.47 5.78 -3.14
N THR A 258 11.87 4.80 -3.94
CA THR A 258 11.55 4.79 -5.37
C THR A 258 10.10 4.42 -5.54
N ARG A 259 9.26 5.42 -5.82
CA ARG A 259 7.83 5.23 -6.08
C ARG A 259 7.59 5.01 -7.56
N TRP A 260 6.64 4.14 -7.86
CA TRP A 260 6.18 3.85 -9.21
C TRP A 260 4.86 4.56 -9.39
N THR A 261 4.75 5.39 -10.42
CA THR A 261 3.72 6.43 -10.46
C THR A 261 3.01 6.45 -11.79
N TYR A 262 1.76 6.91 -11.75
CA TYR A 262 1.11 7.50 -12.91
C TYR A 262 1.23 9.02 -12.79
N ASN A 263 1.81 9.68 -13.79
CA ASN A 263 1.98 11.14 -13.84
C ASN A 263 2.78 11.73 -12.65
N GLY A 264 3.75 11.00 -12.13
CA GLY A 264 4.71 11.49 -11.14
C GLY A 264 4.19 11.54 -9.69
N THR A 265 2.98 11.02 -9.42
CA THR A 265 2.41 10.96 -8.07
C THR A 265 2.02 9.53 -7.68
N ALA A 266 2.07 9.25 -6.38
CA ALA A 266 1.59 8.02 -5.75
C ALA A 266 0.79 8.43 -4.49
N PRO A 267 -0.56 8.35 -4.49
CA PRO A 267 -1.41 7.82 -5.56
C PRO A 267 -1.34 8.64 -6.85
N GLY A 268 -1.72 8.03 -7.97
CA GLY A 268 -1.88 8.69 -9.26
C GLY A 268 -3.06 9.67 -9.27
N PRO A 269 -3.25 10.41 -10.38
CA PRO A 269 -4.29 11.43 -10.49
C PRO A 269 -5.70 10.89 -10.26
N THR A 270 -6.49 11.57 -9.42
CA THR A 270 -7.93 11.30 -9.37
C THR A 270 -8.59 11.79 -10.66
N LEU A 271 -9.33 10.90 -11.32
CA LEU A 271 -10.16 11.23 -12.48
C LEU A 271 -11.61 11.46 -12.05
N ARG A 272 -12.39 12.22 -12.83
CA ARG A 272 -13.82 12.41 -12.58
C ARG A 272 -14.64 12.51 -13.86
N GLY A 273 -15.83 11.92 -13.83
CA GLY A 273 -16.85 11.98 -14.88
C GLY A 273 -18.22 11.54 -14.34
N ASN A 274 -19.16 11.26 -15.24
CA ASN A 274 -20.53 10.85 -14.95
C ASN A 274 -20.80 9.43 -15.44
N VAL A 275 -21.89 8.85 -14.93
CA VAL A 275 -22.44 7.60 -15.49
C VAL A 275 -22.80 7.82 -16.96
N GLY A 276 -22.15 7.05 -17.84
CA GLY A 276 -22.32 7.11 -19.27
C GLY A 276 -21.10 7.64 -20.02
N ASP A 277 -20.17 8.31 -19.34
CA ASP A 277 -19.02 8.94 -19.98
C ASP A 277 -17.99 7.91 -20.44
N THR A 278 -17.21 8.25 -21.46
CA THR A 278 -16.11 7.44 -21.99
C THR A 278 -14.76 7.97 -21.50
N PHE A 279 -13.96 7.11 -20.90
CA PHE A 279 -12.59 7.40 -20.53
C PHE A 279 -11.65 6.77 -21.55
N ARG A 280 -10.76 7.58 -22.14
CA ARG A 280 -9.72 7.16 -23.06
C ARG A 280 -8.35 7.53 -22.50
N ILE A 281 -7.66 6.52 -21.98
CA ILE A 281 -6.39 6.67 -21.27
C ILE A 281 -5.25 6.21 -22.19
N LYS A 282 -4.39 7.15 -22.57
CA LYS A 282 -3.13 6.83 -23.26
C LYS A 282 -2.07 6.52 -22.21
N LEU A 283 -1.80 5.24 -21.98
CA LEU A 283 -0.73 4.78 -21.11
C LEU A 283 0.61 4.77 -21.85
N VAL A 284 1.60 5.48 -21.33
CA VAL A 284 2.97 5.56 -21.87
C VAL A 284 3.93 5.06 -20.81
N ASN A 285 4.64 3.96 -21.07
CA ASN A 285 5.60 3.43 -20.12
C ASN A 285 6.99 4.05 -20.33
N LYS A 286 7.41 4.92 -19.40
CA LYS A 286 8.78 5.47 -19.32
C LYS A 286 9.57 4.89 -18.14
N GLY A 287 9.07 3.83 -17.51
CA GLY A 287 9.76 3.08 -16.48
C GLY A 287 10.86 2.18 -17.05
N SER A 288 11.45 1.38 -16.17
CA SER A 288 12.49 0.40 -16.49
C SER A 288 11.93 -1.02 -16.63
N MET A 289 10.70 -1.25 -16.18
CA MET A 289 10.02 -2.55 -16.24
C MET A 289 8.64 -2.50 -16.91
N GLY A 290 7.99 -3.66 -17.02
CA GLY A 290 6.64 -3.77 -17.56
C GLY A 290 5.62 -3.13 -16.63
N HIS A 291 4.68 -2.37 -17.18
CA HIS A 291 3.59 -1.75 -16.42
C HIS A 291 2.27 -1.85 -17.20
N SER A 292 1.15 -1.75 -16.51
CA SER A 292 -0.18 -1.68 -17.10
C SER A 292 -1.09 -0.73 -16.32
N VAL A 293 -2.39 -0.74 -16.63
CA VAL A 293 -3.42 -0.12 -15.80
C VAL A 293 -4.70 -0.94 -15.89
N ASP A 294 -5.31 -1.17 -14.74
CA ASP A 294 -6.62 -1.78 -14.52
C ASP A 294 -7.52 -0.73 -13.87
N PHE A 295 -8.68 -0.46 -14.46
CA PHE A 295 -9.70 0.43 -13.91
C PHE A 295 -10.89 -0.40 -13.43
N HIS A 296 -11.20 -0.35 -12.14
CA HIS A 296 -12.36 -1.09 -11.59
C HIS A 296 -13.70 -0.51 -12.05
N ALA A 297 -13.71 0.72 -12.55
CA ALA A 297 -14.87 1.34 -13.21
C ALA A 297 -15.15 0.80 -14.63
N SER A 298 -14.27 -0.05 -15.17
CA SER A 298 -14.34 -0.55 -16.54
C SER A 298 -15.05 -1.90 -16.66
N LYS A 299 -15.47 -2.23 -17.89
CA LYS A 299 -15.85 -3.59 -18.30
C LYS A 299 -15.20 -3.93 -19.63
N VAL A 300 -13.97 -4.42 -19.56
CA VAL A 300 -13.16 -4.76 -20.74
C VAL A 300 -12.40 -6.06 -20.53
N ALA A 301 -11.90 -6.67 -21.61
CA ALA A 301 -11.10 -7.88 -21.52
C ALA A 301 -9.68 -7.56 -20.99
N PRO A 302 -9.25 -8.12 -19.84
CA PRO A 302 -7.96 -7.77 -19.24
C PRO A 302 -6.74 -8.06 -20.12
N ASN A 303 -6.74 -9.21 -20.81
CA ASN A 303 -5.65 -9.62 -21.70
C ASN A 303 -5.47 -8.69 -22.93
N VAL A 304 -6.42 -7.80 -23.20
CA VAL A 304 -6.36 -6.83 -24.30
C VAL A 304 -6.07 -5.43 -23.77
N GLN A 305 -6.95 -4.92 -22.89
CA GLN A 305 -6.91 -3.52 -22.44
C GLN A 305 -6.02 -3.32 -21.21
N MET A 306 -5.87 -4.34 -20.35
CA MET A 306 -5.06 -4.27 -19.12
C MET A 306 -3.68 -4.93 -19.27
N ARG A 307 -3.29 -5.28 -20.51
CA ARG A 307 -2.03 -5.98 -20.76
C ARG A 307 -0.82 -5.14 -20.34
N THR A 308 0.21 -5.83 -19.87
CA THR A 308 1.52 -5.22 -19.62
C THR A 308 2.11 -4.65 -20.90
N ILE A 309 2.56 -3.38 -20.84
CA ILE A 309 3.37 -2.73 -21.86
C ILE A 309 4.82 -2.63 -21.41
N LYS A 310 5.75 -2.87 -22.32
CA LYS A 310 7.20 -2.80 -22.04
C LYS A 310 7.66 -1.34 -21.90
N PRO A 311 8.85 -1.11 -21.33
CA PRO A 311 9.50 0.20 -21.40
C PRO A 311 9.51 0.77 -22.82
N GLY A 312 9.11 2.03 -22.98
CA GLY A 312 9.00 2.75 -24.25
C GLY A 312 7.71 2.49 -25.04
N GLU A 313 6.91 1.50 -24.67
CA GLU A 313 5.65 1.21 -25.35
C GLU A 313 4.50 2.14 -24.89
N THR A 314 3.41 2.11 -25.68
CA THR A 314 2.18 2.84 -25.40
C THR A 314 0.98 1.94 -25.65
N LEU A 315 -0.07 2.13 -24.86
CA LEU A 315 -1.38 1.50 -25.01
C LEU A 315 -2.48 2.56 -24.87
N VAL A 316 -3.53 2.45 -25.68
CA VAL A 316 -4.76 3.22 -25.46
C VAL A 316 -5.77 2.29 -24.81
N TYR A 317 -6.10 2.59 -23.56
CA TYR A 317 -7.14 1.94 -22.78
C TYR A 317 -8.42 2.77 -22.92
N GLU A 318 -9.52 2.16 -23.35
CA GLU A 318 -10.80 2.86 -23.44
C GLU A 318 -11.92 2.07 -22.76
N PHE A 319 -12.74 2.75 -21.97
CA PHE A 319 -13.94 2.17 -21.36
C PHE A 319 -15.07 3.19 -21.20
N LYS A 320 -16.30 2.70 -21.11
CA LYS A 320 -17.48 3.49 -20.73
C LYS A 320 -17.78 3.27 -19.26
N ALA A 321 -17.90 4.35 -18.48
CA ALA A 321 -18.26 4.30 -17.07
C ALA A 321 -19.76 4.00 -16.91
N GLN A 322 -20.11 2.75 -16.61
CA GLN A 322 -21.52 2.32 -16.55
C GLN A 322 -22.17 2.46 -15.17
N PHE A 323 -21.37 2.67 -14.13
CA PHE A 323 -21.83 2.69 -12.74
C PHE A 323 -21.20 3.86 -11.98
N ALA A 324 -21.98 4.42 -11.06
CA ALA A 324 -21.54 5.50 -10.19
C ALA A 324 -20.71 4.97 -9.03
N GLY A 325 -19.75 5.77 -8.59
CA GLY A 325 -18.90 5.50 -7.43
C GLY A 325 -17.51 6.09 -7.53
N ILE A 326 -16.75 5.95 -6.45
CA ILE A 326 -15.30 6.08 -6.51
C ILE A 326 -14.72 4.67 -6.65
N PHE A 327 -13.89 4.48 -7.66
CA PHE A 327 -13.30 3.19 -7.99
C PHE A 327 -11.79 3.34 -8.02
N THR A 328 -11.07 2.38 -7.45
CA THR A 328 -9.63 2.27 -7.60
C THR A 328 -9.27 1.96 -9.06
N TYR A 329 -8.16 2.51 -9.52
CA TYR A 329 -7.43 1.97 -10.66
C TYR A 329 -6.00 1.69 -10.20
N HIS A 330 -5.35 0.66 -10.74
CA HIS A 330 -4.00 0.29 -10.36
C HIS A 330 -3.24 -0.42 -11.47
N CYS A 331 -1.93 -0.61 -11.32
CA CYS A 331 -1.17 -1.44 -12.25
C CYS A 331 -1.55 -2.91 -12.04
N GLY A 332 -1.79 -3.63 -13.14
CA GLY A 332 -2.12 -5.06 -13.14
C GLY A 332 -1.01 -5.96 -13.67
N SER A 333 0.22 -5.43 -13.83
CA SER A 333 1.41 -6.22 -14.16
C SER A 333 1.89 -7.02 -12.95
N ASP A 334 2.44 -8.21 -13.16
CA ASP A 334 2.94 -9.00 -12.05
C ASP A 334 4.36 -8.58 -11.63
N PRO A 335 4.71 -8.75 -10.34
CA PRO A 335 3.82 -9.08 -9.23
C PRO A 335 2.96 -7.88 -8.84
N MET A 336 1.63 -7.98 -8.98
CA MET A 336 0.71 -6.84 -8.85
C MET A 336 0.84 -6.12 -7.49
N ILE A 337 1.02 -6.89 -6.42
CA ILE A 337 1.23 -6.35 -5.06
C ILE A 337 2.44 -5.42 -4.98
N TYR A 338 3.50 -5.70 -5.74
CA TYR A 338 4.71 -4.90 -5.76
C TYR A 338 4.49 -3.59 -6.51
N HIS A 339 3.70 -3.61 -7.58
CA HIS A 339 3.33 -2.39 -8.28
C HIS A 339 2.41 -1.48 -7.45
N MET A 340 1.39 -2.05 -6.83
CA MET A 340 0.48 -1.31 -5.96
C MET A 340 1.20 -0.76 -4.72
N GLY A 341 1.96 -1.60 -4.02
CA GLY A 341 2.71 -1.19 -2.82
C GLY A 341 3.78 -0.12 -3.09
N ASN A 342 4.30 -0.05 -4.32
CA ASN A 342 5.19 1.05 -4.75
C ASN A 342 4.45 2.30 -5.25
N GLY A 343 3.11 2.33 -5.24
CA GLY A 343 2.31 3.53 -5.46
C GLY A 343 1.52 3.61 -6.77
N MET A 344 1.49 2.54 -7.57
CA MET A 344 0.72 2.52 -8.83
C MET A 344 -0.75 2.21 -8.58
N HIS A 345 -1.43 3.12 -7.89
CA HIS A 345 -2.87 3.11 -7.67
C HIS A 345 -3.40 4.55 -7.67
N GLY A 346 -4.67 4.74 -7.94
CA GLY A 346 -5.37 6.02 -7.86
C GLY A 346 -6.87 5.81 -7.94
N ALA A 347 -7.65 6.89 -8.05
CA ALA A 347 -9.11 6.81 -8.01
C ALA A 347 -9.77 7.42 -9.24
N VAL A 348 -10.92 6.88 -9.64
CA VAL A 348 -11.84 7.52 -10.58
C VAL A 348 -13.21 7.71 -9.93
N ILE A 349 -13.70 8.94 -9.93
CA ILE A 349 -15.02 9.31 -9.40
C ILE A 349 -16.00 9.37 -10.57
N ILE A 350 -17.01 8.53 -10.53
CA ILE A 350 -18.15 8.54 -11.44
C ILE A 350 -19.35 9.04 -10.66
N ASP A 351 -19.74 10.29 -10.92
CA ASP A 351 -20.82 10.95 -10.19
C ASP A 351 -22.15 10.19 -10.36
N PRO A 352 -22.88 9.88 -9.27
CA PRO A 352 -24.23 9.35 -9.40
C PRO A 352 -25.18 10.41 -9.96
N PRO A 353 -26.26 10.00 -10.66
CA PRO A 353 -27.26 10.93 -11.12
C PRO A 353 -27.81 11.78 -9.97
N LYS A 354 -27.89 13.10 -10.17
CA LYS A 354 -28.41 14.07 -9.19
C LYS A 354 -27.62 14.07 -7.88
N LEU A 355 -26.28 14.02 -7.96
CA LEU A 355 -25.42 14.24 -6.80
C LEU A 355 -25.62 15.67 -6.25
N ASP A 356 -25.96 15.77 -4.97
CA ASP A 356 -26.22 17.06 -4.34
C ASP A 356 -24.93 17.91 -4.28
N LYS A 357 -25.10 19.24 -4.27
CA LYS A 357 -23.97 20.16 -4.10
C LYS A 357 -23.55 20.24 -2.65
N VAL A 358 -22.25 20.43 -2.44
CA VAL A 358 -21.62 20.66 -1.14
C VAL A 358 -20.71 21.88 -1.22
N ASP A 359 -20.36 22.46 -0.09
CA ASP A 359 -19.48 23.64 -0.04
C ASP A 359 -18.01 23.25 -0.25
N LYS A 360 -17.63 22.06 0.23
CA LYS A 360 -16.29 21.50 0.02
C LYS A 360 -16.33 20.03 -0.33
N GLU A 361 -15.65 19.64 -1.39
CA GLU A 361 -15.54 18.25 -1.84
C GLU A 361 -14.07 17.81 -1.87
N LEU A 362 -13.78 16.69 -1.22
CA LEU A 362 -12.43 16.19 -0.98
C LEU A 362 -12.31 14.72 -1.41
N VAL A 363 -11.08 14.27 -1.64
CA VAL A 363 -10.73 12.87 -1.95
C VAL A 363 -9.57 12.45 -1.07
N LEU A 364 -9.76 11.35 -0.36
CA LEU A 364 -8.74 10.69 0.45
C LEU A 364 -8.60 9.25 -0.05
N VAL A 365 -7.43 8.93 -0.60
CA VAL A 365 -7.02 7.57 -0.96
C VAL A 365 -6.15 7.04 0.16
N GLN A 366 -6.61 5.99 0.86
CA GLN A 366 -5.77 5.28 1.83
C GLN A 366 -4.83 4.32 1.08
N SER A 367 -3.60 4.18 1.57
CA SER A 367 -2.69 3.11 1.15
C SER A 367 -1.66 2.81 2.23
N GLU A 368 -1.00 1.66 2.13
CA GLU A 368 0.15 1.33 2.97
C GLU A 368 1.49 1.76 2.36
N LEU A 369 2.49 1.97 3.21
CA LEU A 369 3.90 2.08 2.82
C LEU A 369 4.67 0.88 3.38
N TYR A 370 5.37 0.16 2.50
CA TYR A 370 6.24 -0.97 2.84
C TYR A 370 7.68 -0.56 2.54
N LEU A 371 8.38 0.04 3.49
CA LEU A 371 9.68 0.66 3.25
C LEU A 371 10.75 -0.41 3.00
N GLY A 372 11.45 -0.24 1.88
CA GLY A 372 12.74 -0.86 1.59
C GLY A 372 13.89 0.07 2.00
N PRO A 373 15.14 -0.23 1.60
CA PRO A 373 16.28 0.65 1.87
C PRO A 373 16.07 2.07 1.32
N GLN A 374 16.78 3.05 1.88
CA GLN A 374 16.62 4.45 1.49
C GLN A 374 16.85 4.66 -0.02
N GLY A 375 15.91 5.33 -0.68
CA GLY A 375 15.97 5.59 -2.14
C GLY A 375 15.79 4.35 -3.00
N LYS A 376 15.28 3.24 -2.44
CA LYS A 376 14.92 2.02 -3.17
C LYS A 376 13.40 1.81 -3.17
N PRO A 377 12.87 0.94 -4.04
CA PRO A 377 11.49 0.51 -3.93
C PRO A 377 11.21 -0.16 -2.58
N GLY A 378 9.94 -0.33 -2.28
CA GLY A 378 9.47 -0.95 -1.06
C GLY A 378 9.93 -2.40 -0.89
N ASP A 379 9.88 -2.91 0.35
CA ASP A 379 10.27 -4.28 0.63
C ASP A 379 9.15 -5.25 0.25
N MET A 380 9.39 -6.09 -0.76
CA MET A 380 8.41 -7.05 -1.23
C MET A 380 8.08 -8.16 -0.23
N LYS A 381 9.01 -8.55 0.65
CA LYS A 381 8.73 -9.55 1.69
C LYS A 381 7.73 -8.99 2.69
N LYS A 382 7.89 -7.73 3.09
CA LYS A 382 6.93 -7.03 3.94
C LYS A 382 5.56 -6.93 3.27
N MET A 383 5.50 -6.59 1.98
CA MET A 383 4.24 -6.55 1.22
C MET A 383 3.52 -7.89 1.25
N LEU A 384 4.23 -8.99 0.96
CA LEU A 384 3.66 -10.34 0.97
C LEU A 384 3.24 -10.80 2.37
N ALA A 385 3.91 -10.32 3.42
CA ALA A 385 3.57 -10.62 4.82
C ALA A 385 2.49 -9.70 5.40
N GLY A 386 2.09 -8.63 4.68
CA GLY A 386 1.18 -7.60 5.21
C GLY A 386 1.81 -6.71 6.28
N GLU A 387 3.14 -6.66 6.38
CA GLU A 387 3.89 -5.92 7.40
C GLU A 387 4.22 -4.49 6.94
N TYR A 388 3.24 -3.59 6.95
CA TYR A 388 3.45 -2.20 6.57
C TYR A 388 4.19 -1.39 7.64
N ASP A 389 4.97 -0.39 7.20
CA ASP A 389 5.64 0.58 8.07
C ASP A 389 4.77 1.81 8.34
N ALA A 390 3.83 2.11 7.44
CA ALA A 390 2.87 3.20 7.60
C ALA A 390 1.56 2.93 6.87
N VAL A 391 0.49 3.57 7.34
CA VAL A 391 -0.75 3.77 6.60
C VAL A 391 -0.87 5.27 6.34
N VAL A 392 -1.24 5.66 5.13
CA VAL A 392 -1.22 7.07 4.73
C VAL A 392 -2.49 7.44 3.96
N PHE A 393 -2.95 8.67 4.13
CA PHE A 393 -3.90 9.29 3.21
C PHE A 393 -3.11 10.06 2.16
N ASN A 394 -3.40 9.83 0.88
CA ASN A 394 -2.79 10.51 -0.27
C ASN A 394 -1.25 10.43 -0.30
N GLY A 395 -0.69 9.31 0.15
CA GLY A 395 0.67 8.88 -0.17
C GLY A 395 1.81 9.34 0.75
N TYR A 396 1.55 10.20 1.74
CA TYR A 396 2.59 10.74 2.62
C TYR A 396 2.21 10.65 4.11
N HIS A 397 3.14 10.16 4.93
CA HIS A 397 2.94 9.92 6.37
C HIS A 397 2.59 11.22 7.12
N ASN A 398 1.46 11.22 7.84
CA ASN A 398 0.97 12.37 8.63
C ASN A 398 0.80 13.68 7.85
N GLN A 399 0.63 13.63 6.52
CA GLN A 399 0.66 14.85 5.71
C GLN A 399 -0.38 15.90 6.14
N TYR A 400 -1.58 15.46 6.52
CA TYR A 400 -2.68 16.32 6.92
C TYR A 400 -2.67 16.66 8.42
N VAL A 401 -1.69 16.18 9.17
CA VAL A 401 -1.29 16.73 10.47
C VAL A 401 -0.28 17.86 10.26
N HIS A 402 0.68 17.67 9.35
CA HIS A 402 1.65 18.71 9.00
C HIS A 402 1.00 19.90 8.28
N ALA A 403 0.00 19.64 7.46
CA ALA A 403 -0.79 20.65 6.75
C ALA A 403 -2.30 20.35 6.87
N PRO A 404 -2.95 20.78 7.97
CA PRO A 404 -4.38 20.59 8.19
C PRO A 404 -5.26 21.10 7.06
N ILE A 405 -6.32 20.35 6.74
CA ILE A 405 -7.30 20.70 5.71
C ILE A 405 -8.21 21.80 6.27
N LYS A 406 -8.15 22.99 5.68
CA LYS A 406 -8.95 24.14 6.13
C LYS A 406 -10.39 24.06 5.66
N VAL A 407 -11.34 24.32 6.54
CA VAL A 407 -12.80 24.32 6.28
C VAL A 407 -13.43 25.46 7.08
N LYS A 408 -14.61 25.96 6.69
CA LYS A 408 -15.31 26.98 7.47
C LYS A 408 -16.36 26.35 8.38
N PRO A 409 -16.67 26.98 9.53
CA PRO A 409 -17.80 26.58 10.34
C PRO A 409 -19.09 26.52 9.51
N GLY A 410 -19.79 25.39 9.58
CA GLY A 410 -21.05 25.16 8.89
C GLY A 410 -20.94 24.75 7.41
N ASP A 411 -19.73 24.72 6.81
CA ASP A 411 -19.55 24.18 5.46
C ASP A 411 -20.08 22.74 5.40
N ARG A 412 -20.86 22.43 4.36
CA ARG A 412 -21.17 21.06 3.98
C ARG A 412 -19.95 20.45 3.32
N VAL A 413 -19.36 19.45 3.97
CA VAL A 413 -18.18 18.75 3.46
C VAL A 413 -18.58 17.39 2.93
N ARG A 414 -18.17 17.05 1.71
CA ARG A 414 -18.13 15.68 1.19
C ARG A 414 -16.69 15.21 1.14
N VAL A 415 -16.44 14.00 1.64
CA VAL A 415 -15.16 13.32 1.49
C VAL A 415 -15.41 12.02 0.75
N TRP A 416 -14.90 11.93 -0.48
CA TRP A 416 -14.75 10.67 -1.18
C TRP A 416 -13.57 9.92 -0.55
N VAL A 417 -13.80 8.67 -0.18
CA VAL A 417 -12.79 7.81 0.43
C VAL A 417 -12.64 6.57 -0.44
N ASP A 418 -11.41 6.33 -0.88
CA ASP A 418 -11.01 5.13 -1.61
C ASP A 418 -9.98 4.40 -0.76
N ASP A 419 -10.20 3.12 -0.52
CA ASP A 419 -9.20 2.28 0.13
C ASP A 419 -8.33 1.63 -0.94
N GLY A 420 -7.25 2.30 -1.34
CA GLY A 420 -6.39 1.83 -2.43
C GLY A 420 -5.60 0.57 -2.08
N GLY A 421 -5.44 0.25 -0.79
CA GLY A 421 -4.68 -0.90 -0.30
C GLY A 421 -3.16 -0.81 -0.53
N PRO A 422 -2.49 -1.93 -0.89
CA PRO A 422 -3.05 -3.19 -1.38
C PRO A 422 -3.73 -4.12 -0.35
N ASN A 423 -3.46 -4.01 0.96
CA ASN A 423 -3.85 -5.05 1.92
C ASN A 423 -4.70 -4.58 3.12
N GLU A 424 -4.46 -3.37 3.63
CA GLU A 424 -5.07 -2.92 4.88
C GLU A 424 -6.44 -2.30 4.61
N ASN A 425 -7.38 -2.55 5.52
CA ASN A 425 -8.73 -2.01 5.39
C ASN A 425 -8.90 -0.73 6.22
N ILE A 426 -9.98 0.03 5.99
CA ILE A 426 -10.28 1.25 6.76
C ILE A 426 -11.68 1.25 7.37
N ALA A 427 -11.76 1.69 8.62
CA ALA A 427 -13.00 2.19 9.23
C ALA A 427 -12.90 3.71 9.36
N PHE A 428 -13.17 4.44 8.27
CA PHE A 428 -12.93 5.88 8.17
C PHE A 428 -13.84 6.65 9.12
N HIS A 429 -13.25 7.51 9.95
CA HIS A 429 -13.92 8.24 11.00
C HIS A 429 -13.44 9.69 11.04
N VAL A 430 -14.35 10.62 11.33
CA VAL A 430 -14.03 12.02 11.64
C VAL A 430 -14.49 12.30 13.07
N VAL A 431 -13.53 12.57 13.95
CA VAL A 431 -13.77 12.81 15.37
C VAL A 431 -14.52 14.13 15.54
N GLY A 432 -15.57 14.12 16.37
CA GLY A 432 -16.35 15.32 16.70
C GLY A 432 -17.48 15.63 15.72
N THR A 433 -17.80 14.73 14.79
CA THR A 433 -18.98 14.84 13.92
C THR A 433 -19.62 13.47 13.65
N ILE A 434 -20.77 13.48 12.98
CA ILE A 434 -21.53 12.30 12.55
C ILE A 434 -21.81 12.46 11.05
N PHE A 435 -21.67 11.37 10.29
CA PHE A 435 -22.03 11.35 8.88
C PHE A 435 -23.55 11.24 8.76
N ASP A 436 -24.20 12.31 8.29
CA ASP A 436 -25.63 12.30 8.00
C ASP A 436 -25.93 11.79 6.57
N THR A 437 -24.89 11.58 5.76
CA THR A 437 -24.97 10.94 4.44
C THR A 437 -23.77 10.02 4.27
N VAL A 438 -24.05 8.79 3.84
CA VAL A 438 -23.03 7.79 3.51
C VAL A 438 -23.44 7.08 2.24
N TRP A 439 -22.53 7.02 1.28
CA TRP A 439 -22.65 6.27 0.05
C TRP A 439 -21.48 5.29 -0.03
N LYS A 440 -21.75 4.01 -0.33
CA LYS A 440 -20.75 2.93 -0.38
C LYS A 440 -21.10 1.94 -1.48
N ASP A 441 -20.12 1.60 -2.33
CA ASP A 441 -20.21 0.59 -3.41
C ASP A 441 -21.49 0.65 -4.25
N GLY A 442 -21.86 1.84 -4.71
CA GLY A 442 -22.99 2.02 -5.63
C GLY A 442 -24.26 2.58 -4.98
N ALA A 443 -24.35 2.59 -3.64
CA ALA A 443 -25.61 2.84 -2.94
C ALA A 443 -25.48 3.76 -1.72
N TYR A 444 -26.50 4.59 -1.51
CA TYR A 444 -26.69 5.31 -0.25
C TYR A 444 -27.02 4.32 0.87
N ARG A 445 -26.24 4.39 1.96
CA ARG A 445 -26.47 3.67 3.22
C ARG A 445 -27.18 4.56 4.23
N VAL A 446 -26.84 5.85 4.22
CA VAL A 446 -27.51 6.89 4.98
C VAL A 446 -27.75 8.05 4.03
N ARG A 447 -28.94 8.64 4.10
CA ARG A 447 -29.28 9.88 3.39
C ARG A 447 -29.55 10.98 4.39
N LYS A 448 -29.17 12.20 4.04
CA LYS A 448 -29.59 13.40 4.77
C LYS A 448 -31.12 13.42 4.87
N ASP A 449 -31.62 13.86 6.03
CA ASP A 449 -33.05 14.00 6.33
C ASP A 449 -33.86 12.70 6.16
N ASN A 450 -33.21 11.53 6.32
CA ASN A 450 -33.91 10.25 6.36
C ASN A 450 -34.95 10.20 7.51
N ALA A 451 -36.02 9.43 7.31
CA ALA A 451 -37.16 9.37 8.25
C ALA A 451 -36.77 8.91 9.66
N ASP A 452 -35.76 8.06 9.76
CA ASP A 452 -35.27 7.51 11.03
C ASP A 452 -34.37 8.50 11.79
N LYS A 453 -33.99 9.63 11.15
CA LYS A 453 -32.97 10.57 11.64
C LYS A 453 -31.66 9.87 11.99
N GLY A 454 -31.36 8.78 11.27
CA GLY A 454 -30.15 7.98 11.46
C GLY A 454 -28.91 8.68 10.91
N GLY A 455 -27.76 8.37 11.51
CA GLY A 455 -26.44 8.80 11.06
C GLY A 455 -25.44 7.65 11.19
N ALA A 456 -24.28 7.79 10.55
CA ALA A 456 -23.18 6.83 10.64
C ALA A 456 -21.96 7.47 11.28
N GLN A 457 -21.23 6.68 12.07
CA GLN A 457 -19.99 7.09 12.72
C GLN A 457 -18.74 6.73 11.91
N VAL A 458 -18.84 5.71 11.05
CA VAL A 458 -17.74 5.19 10.25
C VAL A 458 -18.21 4.87 8.82
N LEU A 459 -17.30 4.99 7.86
CA LEU A 459 -17.39 4.34 6.56
C LEU A 459 -16.37 3.21 6.54
N ASP A 460 -16.84 1.96 6.61
CA ASP A 460 -15.99 0.78 6.51
C ASP A 460 -15.71 0.45 5.04
N LEU A 461 -14.45 0.26 4.67
CA LEU A 461 -14.01 -0.12 3.33
C LEU A 461 -12.96 -1.23 3.47
N GLN A 462 -13.07 -2.27 2.65
CA GLN A 462 -12.02 -3.25 2.37
C GLN A 462 -11.09 -2.70 1.28
N PRO A 463 -9.92 -3.32 1.04
CA PRO A 463 -9.08 -2.96 -0.10
C PRO A 463 -9.89 -2.90 -1.38
N THR A 464 -9.69 -1.82 -2.12
CA THR A 464 -10.35 -1.40 -3.36
C THR A 464 -11.87 -1.17 -3.25
N GLN A 465 -12.40 -0.97 -2.04
CA GLN A 465 -13.75 -0.42 -1.85
C GLN A 465 -13.73 1.10 -1.75
N GLY A 466 -14.84 1.71 -2.17
CA GLY A 466 -14.95 3.15 -2.25
C GLY A 466 -16.31 3.68 -1.81
N GLY A 467 -16.32 4.91 -1.32
CA GLY A 467 -17.54 5.61 -0.98
C GLY A 467 -17.36 7.11 -0.80
N PHE A 468 -18.42 7.77 -0.33
CA PHE A 468 -18.29 9.11 0.24
C PHE A 468 -19.12 9.25 1.51
N VAL A 469 -18.66 10.15 2.37
CA VAL A 469 -19.41 10.61 3.54
C VAL A 469 -19.65 12.11 3.43
N GLU A 470 -20.74 12.57 4.00
CA GLU A 470 -21.00 14.00 4.16
C GLU A 470 -21.40 14.35 5.58
N PHE A 471 -21.01 15.54 5.99
CA PHE A 471 -21.21 16.07 7.33
C PHE A 471 -21.07 17.59 7.34
N THR A 472 -21.33 18.20 8.49
CA THR A 472 -21.00 19.60 8.78
C THR A 472 -20.15 19.67 10.04
N LEU A 473 -19.32 20.70 10.14
CA LEU A 473 -18.52 20.99 11.34
C LEU A 473 -18.96 22.36 11.87
N PRO A 474 -19.79 22.40 12.94
CA PRO A 474 -20.48 23.63 13.32
C PRO A 474 -19.59 24.64 14.05
N ASP A 475 -18.60 24.16 14.80
CA ASP A 475 -17.77 25.00 15.67
C ASP A 475 -16.35 25.15 15.12
N ALA A 476 -15.72 26.29 15.37
CA ALA A 476 -14.31 26.48 15.08
C ALA A 476 -13.45 25.58 15.98
N GLY A 477 -12.40 24.99 15.43
CA GLY A 477 -11.55 24.03 16.14
C GLY A 477 -10.83 23.05 15.21
N THR A 478 -10.31 21.97 15.80
CA THR A 478 -9.61 20.91 15.07
C THR A 478 -10.40 19.61 15.16
N TYR A 479 -10.68 18.99 14.02
CA TYR A 479 -11.42 17.73 13.94
C TYR A 479 -10.52 16.68 13.27
N PRO A 480 -9.90 15.77 14.04
CA PRO A 480 -9.10 14.69 13.49
C PRO A 480 -9.92 13.74 12.62
N PHE A 481 -9.32 13.21 11.55
CA PHE A 481 -9.86 12.11 10.77
C PHE A 481 -8.84 10.99 10.62
N LEU A 482 -9.29 9.74 10.65
CA LEU A 482 -8.46 8.54 10.72
C LEU A 482 -9.24 7.28 10.37
N GLY A 483 -8.54 6.16 10.21
CA GLY A 483 -9.13 4.82 10.31
C GLY A 483 -9.19 4.33 11.76
N HIS A 484 -10.31 3.77 12.21
CA HIS A 484 -10.50 3.36 13.61
C HIS A 484 -9.74 2.06 14.01
N LYS A 485 -8.89 1.55 13.11
CA LYS A 485 -7.76 0.69 13.48
C LYS A 485 -6.65 1.58 14.04
N MET A 486 -6.59 1.68 15.37
CA MET A 486 -5.75 2.68 16.04
C MET A 486 -4.24 2.55 15.74
N GLN A 487 -3.77 1.36 15.35
CA GLN A 487 -2.42 1.16 14.83
C GLN A 487 -2.17 2.01 13.57
N ASN A 488 -3.14 2.10 12.66
CA ASN A 488 -3.02 2.88 11.42
C ASN A 488 -2.87 4.38 11.74
N MET A 489 -3.62 4.89 12.71
CA MET A 489 -3.46 6.27 13.20
C MET A 489 -2.04 6.52 13.72
N ALA A 490 -1.52 5.61 14.57
CA ALA A 490 -0.17 5.72 15.11
C ALA A 490 0.92 5.60 14.02
N ALA A 491 0.61 4.91 12.93
CA ALA A 491 1.49 4.67 11.79
C ALA A 491 1.31 5.67 10.62
N GLY A 492 0.69 6.84 10.86
CA GLY A 492 0.62 7.92 9.88
C GLY A 492 -0.74 8.21 9.26
N GLY A 493 -1.73 7.34 9.53
CA GLY A 493 -3.06 7.33 8.91
C GLY A 493 -4.03 8.29 9.59
N VAL A 494 -3.58 9.53 9.79
CA VAL A 494 -4.34 10.57 10.48
C VAL A 494 -4.18 11.92 9.78
N GLY A 495 -5.23 12.72 9.82
CA GLY A 495 -5.22 14.10 9.40
C GLY A 495 -6.13 14.96 10.26
N VAL A 496 -6.12 16.27 10.01
CA VAL A 496 -6.92 17.23 10.77
C VAL A 496 -7.69 18.14 9.83
N PHE A 497 -8.99 18.29 10.05
CA PHE A 497 -9.73 19.45 9.57
C PHE A 497 -9.52 20.61 10.55
N GLN A 498 -9.01 21.74 10.04
CA GLN A 498 -8.93 23.00 10.77
C GLN A 498 -10.13 23.86 10.39
N VAL A 499 -11.06 24.02 11.32
CA VAL A 499 -12.28 24.82 11.17
C VAL A 499 -12.05 26.21 11.76
N GLY A 500 -12.27 27.25 10.96
CA GLY A 500 -12.16 28.66 11.39
C GLY A 500 -10.94 29.41 10.88
#